data_AF-A0A8B8ZNV9-F1
#
_entry.id   AF-A0A8B8ZNV9-F1
#
_cell.length_a   1.000
_cell.length_b   1.000
_cell.length_c   1.000
_cell.angle_alpha   90.00
_cell.angle_beta   90.00
_cell.angle_gamma   90.00
#
_symmetry.space_group_name_H-M   'P 1'
#
loop_
_entity.id
_entity.type
_entity.pdbx_description
1 polymer ?
#
loop_
_entity_poly.entity_id
_entity_poly.type
_entity_poly.pdbx_seq_one_letter_code
_entity_poly.pdbx_strand_id
1 'polypeptide(L)'
;MFSKLFHGCRQESPKSSSDKRKQTLEMLGKKEIILQKKISVEVERAKEFTRAKKKQAAMQCLKRKKFYEGQMEQLCSFQSHIRDQEQKLPQKLSVQCGQVQQMTSNLKENLDKA
;
A
#
# COMPACT_ATOMS: atom_id res chain seq x y z
N MET A 1 -1.07 26.07 -26.13
CA MET A 1 -2.35 26.65 -25.70
C MET A 1 -3.23 25.53 -25.13
N PHE A 2 -3.20 25.27 -23.81
CA PHE A 2 -4.09 24.29 -23.14
C PHE A 2 -4.33 24.67 -21.66
N SER A 3 -4.50 25.97 -21.40
CA SER A 3 -4.54 26.53 -20.03
C SER A 3 -5.96 26.79 -19.49
N LYS A 4 -7.02 26.20 -20.06
CA LYS A 4 -8.40 26.67 -19.83
C LYS A 4 -9.48 25.58 -19.73
N LEU A 5 -9.18 24.43 -19.12
CA LEU A 5 -10.21 23.40 -18.86
C LEU A 5 -10.23 22.82 -17.44
N PHE A 6 -9.86 23.62 -16.43
CA PHE A 6 -10.06 23.26 -15.02
C PHE A 6 -10.80 24.35 -14.24
N HIS A 7 -11.93 24.80 -14.77
CA HIS A 7 -12.94 25.55 -14.02
C HIS A 7 -14.29 24.91 -14.31
N GLY A 8 -14.81 24.12 -13.37
CA GLY A 8 -16.09 23.43 -13.58
C GLY A 8 -16.44 22.44 -12.50
N CYS A 9 -17.03 22.97 -11.42
CA CYS A 9 -17.99 22.30 -10.53
C CYS A 9 -17.51 21.06 -9.77
N ARG A 10 -17.06 21.28 -8.53
CA ARG A 10 -17.36 20.31 -7.47
C ARG A 10 -17.91 21.05 -6.26
N GLN A 11 -19.16 21.50 -6.39
CA GLN A 11 -19.99 21.82 -5.24
C GLN A 11 -20.32 20.50 -4.55
N GLU A 12 -19.38 20.01 -3.74
CA GLU A 12 -19.69 18.93 -2.82
C GLU A 12 -20.34 19.55 -1.60
N SER A 13 -21.63 19.26 -1.39
CA SER A 13 -22.36 19.38 -0.13
C SER A 13 -21.42 19.28 1.09
N PRO A 14 -21.57 20.14 2.12
CA PRO A 14 -20.72 20.11 3.30
C PRO A 14 -21.09 18.92 4.19
N LYS A 15 -20.89 17.69 3.69
CA LYS A 15 -20.51 16.59 4.59
C LYS A 15 -19.22 17.07 5.23
N SER A 16 -19.22 17.14 6.56
CA SER A 16 -18.13 17.72 7.32
C SER A 16 -16.80 17.17 6.79
N SER A 17 -15.75 17.99 6.73
CA SER A 17 -14.41 17.54 6.32
C SER A 17 -13.93 16.32 7.14
N SER A 18 -14.49 16.10 8.32
CA SER A 18 -14.30 14.89 9.13
C SER A 18 -14.92 13.63 8.50
N ASP A 19 -16.16 13.67 8.02
CA ASP A 19 -16.84 12.49 7.45
C ASP A 19 -16.16 11.99 6.17
N LYS A 20 -15.72 12.93 5.31
CA LYS A 20 -14.97 12.60 4.09
C LYS A 20 -13.61 11.95 4.41
N ARG A 21 -12.94 12.39 5.49
CA ARG A 21 -11.67 11.81 5.96
C ARG A 21 -11.88 10.42 6.55
N LYS A 22 -12.91 10.21 7.39
CA LYS A 22 -13.27 8.90 7.94
C LYS A 22 -13.58 7.88 6.84
N GLN A 23 -14.40 8.26 5.86
CA GLN A 23 -14.70 7.42 4.69
C GLN A 23 -13.43 7.08 3.88
N THR A 24 -12.51 8.04 3.73
CA THR A 24 -11.24 7.82 3.04
C THR A 24 -10.34 6.87 3.81
N LEU A 25 -10.22 7.01 5.13
CA LEU A 25 -9.44 6.11 5.99
C LEU A 25 -9.97 4.66 5.93
N GLU A 26 -11.29 4.48 5.97
CA GLU A 26 -11.90 3.15 5.82
C GLU A 26 -11.57 2.52 4.45
N MET A 27 -11.63 3.32 3.38
CA MET A 27 -11.27 2.85 2.03
C MET A 27 -9.77 2.52 1.92
N LEU A 28 -8.89 3.31 2.55
CA LEU A 28 -7.45 3.06 2.57
C LEU A 28 -7.13 1.77 3.36
N GLY A 29 -7.80 1.52 4.49
CA GLY A 29 -7.63 0.27 5.25
C GLY A 29 -8.08 -0.97 4.47
N LYS A 30 -9.22 -0.90 3.76
CA LYS A 30 -9.65 -1.99 2.87
C LYS A 30 -8.64 -2.26 1.75
N LYS A 31 -8.06 -1.21 1.16
CA LYS A 31 -7.02 -1.33 0.12
C LYS A 31 -5.75 -1.98 0.66
N GLU A 32 -5.33 -1.61 1.88
CA GLU A 32 -4.16 -2.19 2.54
C GLU A 32 -4.30 -3.71 2.71
N ILE A 33 -5.45 -4.19 3.22
CA ILE A 33 -5.74 -5.62 3.37
C ILE A 33 -5.68 -6.35 2.01
N ILE A 34 -6.24 -5.75 0.96
CA ILE A 34 -6.22 -6.34 -0.38
C ILE A 34 -4.79 -6.43 -0.92
N LEU A 35 -3.99 -5.38 -0.76
CA LEU A 35 -2.59 -5.37 -1.21
C LEU A 35 -1.75 -6.38 -0.44
N GLN A 36 -1.95 -6.49 0.87
CA GLN A 36 -1.27 -7.49 1.70
C GLN A 36 -1.58 -8.91 1.21
N LYS A 37 -2.87 -9.22 0.93
CA LYS A 37 -3.26 -10.51 0.34
C LYS A 37 -2.60 -10.75 -1.02
N LYS A 38 -2.52 -9.74 -1.89
CA LYS A 38 -1.85 -9.85 -3.20
C LYS A 38 -0.35 -10.13 -3.05
N ILE A 39 0.32 -9.48 -2.10
CA ILE A 39 1.74 -9.72 -1.81
C ILE A 39 1.96 -11.15 -1.35
N SER A 40 1.14 -11.66 -0.42
CA SER A 40 1.22 -13.05 0.03
C SER A 40 1.06 -14.05 -1.13
N VAL A 41 0.11 -13.80 -2.03
CA VAL A 41 -0.09 -14.65 -3.23
C VAL A 41 1.13 -14.62 -4.16
N GLU A 42 1.71 -13.45 -4.44
CA GLU A 42 2.90 -13.36 -5.30
C GLU A 42 4.13 -14.01 -4.65
N VAL A 43 4.23 -14.01 -3.31
CA VAL A 43 5.30 -14.72 -2.57
C VAL A 43 5.16 -16.23 -2.73
N GLU A 44 3.96 -16.78 -2.52
CA GLU A 44 3.74 -18.22 -2.69
C GLU A 44 3.97 -18.67 -4.14
N ARG A 45 3.48 -17.90 -5.12
CA ARG A 45 3.78 -18.15 -6.54
C ARG A 45 5.26 -18.10 -6.85
N ALA A 46 6.00 -17.13 -6.28
CA ALA A 46 7.45 -17.08 -6.47
C ALA A 46 8.14 -18.34 -5.93
N LYS A 47 7.72 -18.84 -4.75
CA LYS A 47 8.23 -20.10 -4.18
C LYS A 47 7.93 -21.30 -5.08
N GLU A 48 6.71 -21.40 -5.59
CA GLU A 48 6.31 -22.45 -6.54
C GLU A 48 7.16 -22.43 -7.82
N PHE A 49 7.38 -21.25 -8.42
CA PHE A 49 8.19 -21.14 -9.62
C PHE A 49 9.68 -21.43 -9.38
N THR A 50 10.21 -21.10 -8.20
CA THR A 50 11.56 -21.50 -7.79
C THR A 50 11.68 -23.02 -7.68
N ARG A 51 10.70 -23.70 -7.06
CA ARG A 51 10.64 -25.18 -6.98
C ARG A 51 10.53 -25.82 -8.37
N ALA A 52 9.77 -25.21 -9.27
CA ALA A 52 9.63 -25.65 -10.65
C ALA A 52 10.81 -25.26 -11.56
N LYS A 53 11.91 -24.70 -11.01
CA LYS A 53 13.11 -24.22 -11.73
C LYS A 53 12.80 -23.16 -12.81
N LYS A 54 11.65 -22.49 -12.75
CA LYS A 54 11.23 -21.43 -13.69
C LYS A 54 11.73 -20.06 -13.24
N LYS A 55 13.04 -19.82 -13.39
CA LYS A 55 13.73 -18.60 -12.89
C LYS A 55 13.11 -17.29 -13.39
N GLN A 56 12.71 -17.22 -14.66
CA GLN A 56 12.10 -16.01 -15.25
C GLN A 56 10.72 -15.70 -14.64
N ALA A 57 9.89 -16.72 -14.44
CA ALA A 57 8.56 -16.57 -13.84
C ALA A 57 8.68 -16.16 -12.35
N ALA A 58 9.60 -16.76 -11.60
CA ALA A 58 9.90 -16.37 -10.23
C ALA A 58 10.33 -14.90 -10.13
N MET A 59 11.24 -14.46 -11.01
CA MET A 59 11.68 -13.06 -11.06
C MET A 59 10.52 -12.09 -11.35
N GLN A 60 9.58 -12.48 -12.22
CA GLN A 60 8.42 -11.66 -12.52
C GLN A 60 7.47 -11.52 -11.32
N CYS A 61 7.24 -12.61 -10.57
CA CYS A 61 6.50 -12.55 -9.30
C CYS A 61 7.19 -11.63 -8.28
N LEU A 62 8.52 -11.68 -8.17
CA LEU A 62 9.26 -10.78 -7.28
C LEU A 62 9.18 -9.31 -7.71
N LYS A 63 9.15 -9.02 -9.01
CA LYS A 63 8.91 -7.65 -9.52
C LYS A 63 7.50 -7.16 -9.16
N ARG A 64 6.48 -8.01 -9.31
CA ARG A 64 5.09 -7.69 -8.92
C ARG A 64 4.95 -7.45 -7.42
N LYS A 65 5.61 -8.28 -6.61
CA LYS A 65 5.70 -8.11 -5.16
C LYS A 65 6.24 -6.72 -4.79
N LYS A 66 7.40 -6.33 -5.34
CA LYS A 66 7.98 -4.98 -5.11
C LYS A 66 7.06 -3.84 -5.53
N PHE A 67 6.34 -4.00 -6.64
CA PHE A 67 5.36 -3.01 -7.08
C PHE A 67 4.20 -2.84 -6.09
N TYR A 68 3.70 -3.92 -5.50
CA TYR A 68 2.67 -3.85 -4.46
C TYR A 68 3.20 -3.29 -3.13
N GLU A 69 4.45 -3.57 -2.77
CA GLU A 69 5.13 -2.97 -1.61
C GLU A 69 5.23 -1.45 -1.74
N GLY A 70 5.61 -0.93 -2.92
CA GLY A 70 5.63 0.51 -3.17
C GLY A 70 4.24 1.15 -3.08
N GLN A 71 3.19 0.45 -3.53
CA GLN A 71 1.81 0.93 -3.33
C GLN A 71 1.41 0.97 -1.86
N MET A 72 1.84 -0.01 -1.05
CA MET A 72 1.59 0.01 0.39
C MET A 72 2.30 1.17 1.08
N GLU A 73 3.54 1.48 0.69
CA GLU A 73 4.28 2.63 1.20
C GLU A 73 3.58 3.95 0.88
N GLN A 74 3.09 4.11 -0.35
CA GLN A 74 2.28 5.27 -0.73
C GLN A 74 0.98 5.36 0.08
N LEU A 75 0.28 4.24 0.30
CA LEU A 75 -0.90 4.22 1.17
C LEU A 75 -0.57 4.62 2.61
N CYS A 76 0.56 4.17 3.16
CA CYS A 76 1.04 4.56 4.49
C CYS A 76 1.30 6.08 4.55
N SER A 77 1.95 6.65 3.53
CA SER A 77 2.14 8.11 3.39
C SER A 77 0.79 8.87 3.31
N PHE A 78 -0.17 8.40 2.51
CA PHE A 78 -1.50 9.01 2.44
C PHE A 78 -2.25 8.95 3.77
N GLN A 79 -2.18 7.81 4.47
CA GLN A 79 -2.78 7.68 5.80
C GLN A 79 -2.14 8.66 6.79
N SER A 80 -0.82 8.85 6.77
CA SER A 80 -0.13 9.83 7.61
C SER A 80 -0.58 11.25 7.29
N HIS A 81 -0.62 11.64 6.01
CA HIS A 81 -1.11 12.98 5.64
C HIS A 81 -2.56 13.24 6.08
N ILE A 82 -3.44 12.25 5.99
CA ILE A 82 -4.83 12.40 6.46
C ILE A 82 -4.88 12.50 7.99
N ARG A 83 -4.04 11.74 8.71
CA ARG A 83 -3.90 11.81 10.17
C ARG A 83 -3.30 13.13 10.64
N ASP A 84 -2.30 13.66 9.94
CA ASP A 84 -1.68 14.96 10.26
C ASP A 84 -2.67 16.11 10.10
N GLN A 85 -3.60 16.01 9.14
CA GLN A 85 -4.73 16.93 9.04
C GLN A 85 -5.72 16.81 10.22
N GLU A 86 -5.76 15.69 10.95
CA GLU A 86 -6.51 15.52 12.21
C GLU A 86 -5.71 16.00 13.44
N GLN A 87 -4.39 16.14 13.34
CA GLN A 87 -3.47 16.51 14.43
C GLN A 87 -3.50 18.02 14.79
N LYS A 88 -4.69 18.61 14.87
CA LYS A 88 -4.95 19.70 15.84
C LYS A 88 -5.41 19.16 17.20
N LEU A 89 -5.62 17.84 17.34
CA LEU A 89 -5.95 17.18 18.61
C LEU A 89 -5.14 15.88 18.79
N PRO A 90 -4.65 15.59 20.01
CA PRO A 90 -3.73 14.50 20.25
C PRO A 90 -4.48 13.17 20.30
N GLN A 91 -4.33 12.33 19.29
CA GLN A 91 -4.65 10.90 19.44
C GLN A 91 -3.59 9.98 18.87
N LYS A 92 -3.17 9.09 19.77
CA LYS A 92 -2.23 8.00 19.65
C LYS A 92 -2.94 6.82 18.97
N LEU A 93 -2.49 6.42 17.78
CA LEU A 93 -2.70 5.06 17.28
C LEU A 93 -1.50 4.65 16.42
N SER A 94 -0.53 4.07 17.13
CA SER A 94 0.53 3.25 16.59
C SER A 94 -0.07 2.00 15.94
N VAL A 95 -0.14 1.97 14.61
CA VAL A 95 -0.31 0.71 13.85
C VAL A 95 0.68 0.69 12.70
N GLN A 96 1.87 0.22 13.04
CA GLN A 96 2.70 -0.75 12.30
C GLN A 96 2.81 -0.63 10.78
N CYS A 97 3.34 0.49 10.29
CA CYS A 97 3.99 0.53 8.97
C CYS A 97 5.30 -0.30 8.95
N GLY A 98 5.87 -0.61 10.13
CA GLY A 98 7.15 -1.36 10.28
C GLY A 98 7.08 -2.88 10.12
N GLN A 99 5.93 -3.52 10.32
CA GLN A 99 5.83 -5.00 10.26
C GLN A 99 5.95 -5.56 8.84
N VAL A 100 5.65 -4.76 7.82
CA VAL A 100 5.78 -5.16 6.42
C VAL A 100 7.25 -5.26 5.99
N GLN A 101 8.15 -4.48 6.62
CA GLN A 101 9.60 -4.51 6.38
C GLN A 101 10.29 -5.73 7.01
N GLN A 102 9.83 -6.22 8.16
CA GLN A 102 10.45 -7.38 8.82
C GLN A 102 10.11 -8.71 8.15
N MET A 103 8.95 -8.85 7.52
CA MET A 103 8.64 -10.06 6.73
C MET A 103 9.39 -10.10 5.39
N THR A 104 9.79 -8.96 4.86
CA THR A 104 10.55 -8.86 3.60
C THR A 104 12.04 -9.14 3.78
N SER A 105 12.65 -8.72 4.89
CA SER A 105 14.07 -9.00 5.18
C SER A 105 14.34 -10.49 5.40
N ASN A 106 13.44 -11.19 6.10
CA ASN A 106 13.56 -12.64 6.33
C ASN A 106 13.47 -13.50 5.04
N LEU A 107 12.85 -12.98 3.98
CA LEU A 107 12.78 -13.69 2.69
C LEU A 107 14.00 -13.39 1.80
N LYS A 108 14.65 -12.23 1.98
CA LYS A 108 15.86 -11.85 1.24
C LYS A 108 17.05 -12.73 1.62
N GLU A 109 17.19 -13.06 2.91
CA GLU A 109 18.30 -13.91 3.39
C GLU A 109 18.22 -15.39 3.00
N ASN A 110 17.03 -15.87 2.61
CA ASN A 110 16.83 -17.27 2.19
C ASN A 110 17.04 -17.51 0.68
N LEU A 111 17.11 -16.45 -0.14
CA LEU A 111 17.28 -16.58 -1.60
C LEU A 111 18.75 -16.42 -2.05
N ASP A 112 19.62 -15.88 -1.20
CA ASP A 112 21.05 -15.70 -1.46
C ASP A 112 21.91 -16.85 -0.88
N LYS A 113 21.31 -17.87 -0.26
CA LYS A 113 21.99 -19.04 0.33
C LYS A 113 21.70 -20.39 -0.36
N ALA A 114 21.04 -20.41 -1.51
CA ALA A 114 20.73 -21.61 -2.30
C ALA A 114 21.06 -21.41 -3.78
#